data_AF-A0A383DTJ4-F1
#
_entry.id   AF-A0A383DTJ4-F1
#
_cell.length_a   1.000
_cell.length_b   1.000
_cell.length_c   1.000
_cell.angle_alpha   90.00
_cell.angle_beta   90.00
_cell.angle_gamma   90.00
#
_symmetry.space_group_name_H-M   'P 1'
#
loop_
_entity.id
_entity.type
_entity.pdbx_description
1 polymer ?
#
loop_
_entity_poly.entity_id
_entity_poly.type
_entity_poly.pdbx_seq_one_letter_code
_entity_poly.pdbx_strand_id
1 'polypeptide(L)'
;AYLILAGLSTPLVLSVHSVVSFDFAVSLIPGWHTTVFPPYFVAGAVYAGFAMVLTFTIPVRKFYGLEGLITIRHLENMAKVTLATGFIVIYGYAMEAFTSWYSASPYEGFMMWNRMWVGPYWWTYWILLFCNAFSIQFLWIKRLRRSPLFLWLLSLIIGVGMWLERFVIVVTSLARDYMPSSWDLYSGTIWDWSLFIGTISFFVMMMFLFIRFLPIIPMSEMKMILPRSKKAE
;
A
#
# COMPACT_ATOMS: atom_id res chain seq x y z
N ALA A 1 -24.66 -0.48 -17.80
CA ALA A 1 -24.42 -0.79 -16.37
C ALA A 1 -22.94 -0.64 -15.98
N TYR A 2 -21.98 -1.30 -16.64
CA TYR A 2 -20.55 -1.25 -16.29
C TYR A 2 -19.97 0.16 -16.09
N LEU A 3 -20.20 1.08 -17.03
CA LEU A 3 -19.68 2.46 -16.91
C LEU A 3 -20.28 3.24 -15.74
N ILE A 4 -21.55 3.01 -15.41
CA ILE A 4 -22.21 3.66 -14.27
C ILE A 4 -21.60 3.14 -12.96
N LEU A 5 -21.46 1.82 -12.81
CA LEU A 5 -20.82 1.23 -11.64
C LEU A 5 -19.36 1.67 -11.51
N ALA A 6 -18.60 1.77 -12.60
CA ALA A 6 -17.25 2.29 -12.59
C ALA A 6 -17.20 3.76 -12.17
N GLY A 7 -18.11 4.58 -12.70
CA GLY A 7 -18.26 6.00 -12.36
C GLY A 7 -18.65 6.22 -10.90
N LEU A 8 -19.45 5.34 -10.31
CA LEU A 8 -19.81 5.39 -8.88
C LEU A 8 -18.72 4.81 -7.97
N SER A 9 -18.05 3.73 -8.39
CA SER A 9 -17.04 3.06 -7.58
C SER A 9 -15.76 3.88 -7.44
N THR A 10 -15.39 4.66 -8.47
CA THR A 10 -14.18 5.51 -8.43
C THR A 10 -14.22 6.53 -7.28
N PRO A 11 -15.23 7.42 -7.16
CA PRO A 11 -15.33 8.33 -6.02
C PRO A 11 -15.57 7.59 -4.71
N LEU A 12 -16.28 6.45 -4.73
CA LEU A 12 -16.46 5.62 -3.54
C LEU A 12 -15.11 5.15 -2.97
N VAL A 13 -14.22 4.59 -3.79
CA VAL A 13 -12.90 4.11 -3.35
C VAL A 13 -12.05 5.25 -2.79
N LEU A 14 -12.09 6.43 -3.42
CA LEU A 14 -11.42 7.62 -2.90
C LEU A 14 -12.00 8.02 -1.53
N SER A 15 -13.32 8.01 -1.39
CA SER A 15 -14.01 8.40 -0.15
C SER A 15 -13.75 7.41 0.99
N VAL A 16 -13.80 6.09 0.75
CA VAL A 16 -13.65 5.07 1.80
C VAL A 16 -12.28 5.17 2.45
N HIS A 17 -11.21 5.27 1.66
CA HIS A 17 -9.86 5.44 2.21
C HIS A 17 -9.63 6.81 2.83
N SER A 18 -10.32 7.86 2.33
CA SER A 18 -10.29 9.18 2.95
C SER A 18 -10.99 9.19 4.31
N VAL A 19 -12.12 8.47 4.46
CA VAL A 19 -12.84 8.35 5.74
C VAL A 19 -11.99 7.65 6.78
N VAL A 20 -11.37 6.51 6.44
CA VAL A 20 -10.42 5.85 7.35
C VAL A 20 -9.24 6.75 7.70
N SER A 21 -8.82 7.61 6.76
CA SER A 21 -7.78 8.60 7.03
C SER A 21 -8.23 9.71 7.97
N PHE A 22 -9.51 10.11 7.91
CA PHE A 22 -10.08 11.12 8.80
C PHE A 22 -10.12 10.68 10.26
N ASP A 23 -10.22 9.38 10.55
CA ASP A 23 -10.12 8.85 11.91
C ASP A 23 -8.80 9.26 12.59
N PHE A 24 -7.73 9.45 11.81
CA PHE A 24 -6.46 10.01 12.27
C PHE A 24 -6.41 11.54 12.11
N ALA A 25 -6.69 12.04 10.90
CA ALA A 25 -6.47 13.44 10.54
C ALA A 25 -7.27 14.45 11.37
N VAL A 26 -8.44 14.05 11.89
CA VAL A 26 -9.30 14.90 12.71
C VAL A 26 -8.85 14.92 14.18
N SER A 27 -8.03 13.96 14.61
CA SER A 27 -7.44 13.95 15.95
C SER A 27 -6.50 15.14 16.15
N LEU A 28 -6.30 15.52 17.41
CA LEU A 28 -5.33 16.54 17.81
C LEU A 28 -3.91 15.95 18.02
N ILE A 29 -3.71 14.64 17.91
CA ILE A 29 -2.43 14.01 18.20
C ILE A 29 -1.33 14.51 17.24
N PRO A 30 -0.11 14.82 17.72
CA PRO A 30 1.00 15.22 16.87
C PRO A 30 1.38 14.12 15.87
N GLY A 31 1.57 14.50 14.62
CA GLY A 31 1.77 13.56 13.51
C GLY A 31 0.51 12.83 13.04
N TRP A 32 -0.66 13.06 13.65
CA TRP A 32 -1.96 12.68 13.08
C TRP A 32 -2.71 13.89 12.52
N HIS A 33 -2.63 15.04 13.21
CA HIS A 33 -3.34 16.25 12.82
C HIS A 33 -2.74 16.90 11.55
N THR A 34 -3.04 16.35 10.39
CA THR A 34 -2.53 16.84 9.11
C THR A 34 -3.54 16.69 7.97
N THR A 35 -3.57 17.69 7.10
CA THR A 35 -4.52 17.78 5.98
C THR A 35 -4.08 16.98 4.76
N VAL A 36 -2.83 16.52 4.71
CA VAL A 36 -2.31 15.73 3.58
C VAL A 36 -2.73 14.26 3.64
N PHE A 37 -3.21 13.80 4.80
CA PHE A 37 -3.52 12.41 5.08
C PHE A 37 -4.56 11.78 4.14
N PRO A 38 -5.73 12.39 3.85
CA PRO A 38 -6.73 11.76 2.98
C PRO A 38 -6.20 11.37 1.58
N PRO A 39 -5.60 12.29 0.78
CA PRO A 39 -5.04 11.90 -0.51
C PRO A 39 -3.81 10.98 -0.39
N TYR A 40 -3.03 11.12 0.68
CA TYR A 40 -1.88 10.26 0.96
C TYR A 40 -2.28 8.81 1.26
N PHE A 41 -3.31 8.59 2.10
CA PHE A 41 -3.83 7.27 2.42
C PHE A 41 -4.46 6.59 1.21
N VAL A 42 -5.17 7.35 0.37
CA VAL A 42 -5.70 6.87 -0.90
C VAL A 42 -4.56 6.41 -1.82
N ALA A 43 -3.52 7.21 -1.98
CA ALA A 43 -2.37 6.82 -2.80
C ALA A 43 -1.66 5.57 -2.25
N GLY A 44 -1.48 5.51 -0.93
CA GLY A 44 -0.95 4.34 -0.22
C GLY A 44 -1.80 3.09 -0.42
N ALA A 45 -3.13 3.22 -0.44
CA ALA A 45 -4.04 2.11 -0.69
C ALA A 45 -3.91 1.57 -2.12
N VAL A 46 -3.82 2.44 -3.12
CA VAL A 46 -3.58 2.00 -4.51
C VAL A 46 -2.20 1.34 -4.61
N TYR A 47 -1.17 1.94 -4.01
CA TYR A 47 0.19 1.42 -4.00
C TYR A 47 0.27 0.01 -3.38
N ALA A 48 -0.28 -0.18 -2.18
CA ALA A 48 -0.36 -1.48 -1.50
C ALA A 48 -1.24 -2.48 -2.27
N GLY A 49 -2.35 -2.02 -2.83
CA GLY A 49 -3.28 -2.84 -3.61
C GLY A 49 -2.62 -3.44 -4.85
N PHE A 50 -1.90 -2.63 -5.64
CA PHE A 50 -1.15 -3.13 -6.79
C PHE A 50 -0.02 -4.08 -6.39
N ALA A 51 0.65 -3.83 -5.26
CA ALA A 51 1.63 -4.77 -4.73
C ALA A 51 0.98 -6.14 -4.42
N MET A 52 -0.14 -6.15 -3.68
CA MET A 52 -0.88 -7.37 -3.38
C MET A 52 -1.37 -8.10 -4.64
N VAL A 53 -1.86 -7.37 -5.65
CA VAL A 53 -2.24 -7.95 -6.94
C VAL A 53 -1.04 -8.62 -7.60
N LEU A 54 0.14 -8.00 -7.61
CA LEU A 54 1.37 -8.62 -8.15
C LEU A 54 1.77 -9.89 -7.38
N THR A 55 1.66 -9.87 -6.04
CA THR A 55 2.01 -10.99 -5.16
C THR A 55 1.25 -12.26 -5.53
N PHE A 56 -0.03 -12.16 -5.91
CA PHE A 56 -0.86 -13.32 -6.31
C PHE A 56 -0.83 -13.58 -7.82
N THR A 57 -0.91 -12.52 -8.63
CA THR A 57 -1.02 -12.66 -10.09
C THR A 57 0.22 -13.33 -10.68
N ILE A 58 1.42 -13.06 -10.15
CA ILE A 58 2.67 -13.63 -10.70
C ILE A 58 2.75 -15.16 -10.46
N PRO A 59 2.56 -15.68 -9.23
CA PRO A 59 2.48 -17.12 -9.00
C PRO A 59 1.33 -17.79 -9.77
N VAL A 60 0.11 -17.22 -9.74
CA VAL A 60 -1.05 -17.78 -10.45
C VAL A 60 -0.78 -17.84 -11.95
N ARG A 61 -0.19 -16.79 -12.53
CA ARG A 61 0.25 -16.76 -13.94
C ARG A 61 1.17 -17.94 -14.26
N LYS A 62 2.10 -18.29 -13.37
CA LYS A 62 3.05 -19.37 -13.61
C LYS A 62 2.45 -20.76 -13.40
N PHE A 63 1.74 -20.97 -12.30
CA PHE A 63 1.19 -22.29 -11.96
C PHE A 63 0.04 -22.73 -12.87
N TYR A 64 -0.80 -21.79 -13.32
CA TYR A 64 -1.92 -22.09 -14.22
C TYR A 64 -1.60 -21.86 -15.70
N GLY A 65 -0.33 -21.58 -16.05
CA GLY A 65 0.09 -21.39 -17.44
C GLY A 65 -0.58 -20.21 -18.15
N LEU A 66 -1.03 -19.18 -17.43
CA LEU A 66 -1.78 -18.04 -17.96
C LEU A 66 -0.87 -16.98 -18.63
N GLU A 67 0.35 -17.34 -18.99
CA GLU A 67 1.37 -16.44 -19.53
C GLU A 67 0.96 -15.76 -20.84
N GLY A 68 0.11 -16.42 -21.64
CA GLY A 68 -0.44 -15.88 -22.89
C GLY A 68 -1.58 -14.86 -22.70
N LEU A 69 -2.23 -14.85 -21.53
CA LEU A 69 -3.30 -13.90 -21.19
C LEU A 69 -2.73 -12.75 -20.34
N ILE A 70 -2.02 -13.09 -19.27
CA ILE A 70 -1.33 -12.14 -18.41
C ILE A 70 0.08 -11.91 -18.98
N THR A 71 0.16 -11.08 -20.01
CA THR A 71 1.43 -10.78 -20.68
C THR A 71 2.36 -9.91 -19.83
N ILE A 72 3.65 -9.88 -20.19
CA ILE A 72 4.67 -9.01 -19.57
C ILE A 72 4.27 -7.52 -19.63
N ARG A 73 3.49 -7.12 -20.64
CA ARG A 73 2.98 -5.74 -20.76
C ARG A 73 2.06 -5.36 -19.61
N HIS A 74 1.22 -6.29 -19.14
CA HIS A 74 0.38 -6.06 -17.96
C HIS A 74 1.22 -5.85 -16.71
N LEU A 75 2.22 -6.72 -16.48
CA LEU A 75 3.15 -6.59 -15.35
C LEU A 75 3.93 -5.26 -15.40
N GLU A 76 4.42 -4.87 -16.57
CA GLU A 76 5.15 -3.61 -16.76
C GLU A 76 4.26 -2.38 -16.50
N ASN A 77 3.00 -2.43 -16.92
CA ASN A 77 2.03 -1.36 -16.68
C ASN A 77 1.63 -1.27 -15.21
N MET A 78 1.40 -2.41 -14.54
CA MET A 78 1.15 -2.43 -13.09
C MET A 78 2.34 -1.83 -12.34
N ALA A 79 3.57 -2.19 -12.70
CA ALA A 79 4.77 -1.62 -12.11
C ALA A 79 4.89 -0.09 -12.30
N LYS A 80 4.42 0.46 -13.44
CA LYS A 80 4.36 1.91 -13.65
C LYS A 80 3.36 2.60 -12.72
N VAL A 81 2.20 1.99 -12.52
CA VAL A 81 1.18 2.52 -11.59
C VAL A 81 1.67 2.46 -10.15
N THR A 82 2.29 1.34 -9.75
CA THR A 82 2.96 1.20 -8.43
C THR A 82 4.06 2.25 -8.25
N LEU A 83 4.86 2.52 -9.28
CA LEU A 83 5.88 3.58 -9.22
C LEU A 83 5.26 4.97 -9.04
N ALA A 84 4.23 5.30 -9.83
CA ALA A 84 3.58 6.60 -9.78
C ALA A 84 2.90 6.86 -8.41
N THR A 85 2.19 5.86 -7.90
CA THR A 85 1.53 5.95 -6.58
C THR A 85 2.53 5.93 -5.44
N GLY A 86 3.60 5.15 -5.54
CA GLY A 86 4.70 5.16 -4.58
C GLY A 86 5.37 6.53 -4.45
N PHE A 87 5.50 7.29 -5.54
CA PHE A 87 6.00 8.67 -5.46
C PHE A 87 5.07 9.62 -4.70
N ILE A 88 3.75 9.43 -4.78
CA ILE A 88 2.80 10.21 -3.99
C ILE A 88 2.96 9.88 -2.49
N VAL A 89 3.21 8.61 -2.15
CA VAL A 89 3.50 8.17 -0.79
C VAL A 89 4.81 8.78 -0.27
N ILE A 90 5.89 8.74 -1.07
CA ILE A 90 7.17 9.39 -0.74
C ILE A 90 6.99 10.90 -0.53
N TYR A 91 6.20 11.55 -1.38
CA TYR A 91 5.84 12.95 -1.22
C TYR A 91 5.13 13.19 0.12
N GLY A 92 4.24 12.30 0.55
CA GLY A 92 3.61 12.33 1.87
C GLY A 92 4.64 12.34 3.01
N TYR A 93 5.61 11.42 3.00
CA TYR A 93 6.69 11.39 4.00
C TYR A 93 7.53 12.67 3.99
N ALA A 94 7.88 13.17 2.80
CA ALA A 94 8.65 14.39 2.66
C ALA A 94 7.87 15.61 3.18
N MET A 95 6.57 15.67 2.91
CA MET A 95 5.70 16.73 3.42
C MET A 95 5.53 16.66 4.94
N GLU A 96 5.43 15.46 5.53
CA GLU A 96 5.38 15.29 6.97
C GLU A 96 6.69 15.78 7.64
N ALA A 97 7.84 15.43 7.08
CA ALA A 97 9.14 15.92 7.57
C ALA A 97 9.26 17.44 7.42
N PHE A 98 8.84 17.98 6.28
CA PHE A 98 8.87 19.40 6.01
C PHE A 98 7.94 20.19 6.95
N THR A 99 6.69 19.74 7.11
CA THR A 99 5.69 20.40 7.96
C THR A 99 6.04 20.30 9.44
N SER A 100 6.60 19.18 9.90
CA SER A 100 7.14 19.05 11.25
C SER A 100 8.18 20.14 11.55
N TRP A 101 9.13 20.35 10.63
CA TRP A 101 10.13 21.41 10.77
C TRP A 101 9.56 22.83 10.60
N TYR A 102 8.67 23.02 9.63
CA TYR A 102 8.11 24.33 9.27
C TYR A 102 7.07 24.84 10.28
N SER A 103 6.34 23.95 10.95
CA SER A 103 5.26 24.32 11.88
C SER A 103 5.72 25.09 13.12
N ALA A 104 7.03 25.05 13.42
CA ALA A 104 7.62 25.58 14.66
C ALA A 104 6.97 25.06 15.96
N SER A 105 6.16 23.99 15.89
CA SER A 105 5.59 23.34 17.06
C SER A 105 6.63 22.42 17.69
N PRO A 106 6.93 22.57 19.00
CA PRO A 106 7.90 21.71 19.67
C PRO A 106 7.44 20.24 19.68
N TYR A 107 6.13 19.99 19.67
CA TYR A 107 5.56 18.65 19.68
C TYR A 107 5.68 17.95 18.31
N GLU A 108 5.42 18.66 17.21
CA GLU A 108 5.58 18.12 15.85
C GLU A 108 7.06 17.89 15.51
N GLY A 109 7.94 18.81 15.90
CA GLY A 109 9.38 18.64 15.76
C GLY A 109 9.89 17.45 16.58
N PHE A 110 9.44 17.32 17.83
CA PHE A 110 9.78 16.18 18.68
C PHE A 110 9.25 14.85 18.11
N MET A 111 8.03 14.82 17.59
CA MET A 111 7.43 13.63 16.99
C MET A 111 8.28 13.09 15.83
N MET A 112 8.72 13.96 14.92
CA MET A 112 9.58 13.55 13.80
C MET A 112 10.98 13.14 14.28
N TRP A 113 11.55 13.88 15.24
CA TRP A 113 12.85 13.53 15.84
C TRP A 113 12.81 12.18 16.56
N ASN A 114 11.72 11.89 17.26
CA ASN A 114 11.45 10.63 17.92
C ASN A 114 11.31 9.49 16.90
N ARG A 115 10.61 9.71 15.79
CA ARG A 115 10.51 8.71 14.71
C ARG A 115 11.85 8.41 14.04
N MET A 116 12.69 9.42 13.84
CA MET A 116 13.93 9.26 13.08
C MET A 116 15.13 8.78 13.90
N TRP A 117 15.32 9.25 15.14
CA TRP A 117 16.61 9.09 15.83
C TRP A 117 16.52 8.63 17.28
N VAL A 118 15.63 9.23 18.08
CA VAL A 118 15.66 9.08 19.55
C VAL A 118 14.61 8.10 20.08
N GLY A 119 13.58 7.81 19.30
CA GLY A 119 12.47 6.99 19.74
C GLY A 119 12.79 5.50 19.79
N PRO A 120 12.07 4.74 20.64
CA PRO A 120 12.24 3.29 20.77
C PRO A 120 11.99 2.53 19.45
N TYR A 121 11.20 3.13 18.55
CA TYR A 121 10.83 2.57 17.25
C TYR A 121 11.58 3.20 16.07
N TRP A 122 12.71 3.87 16.30
CA TRP A 122 13.47 4.57 15.24
C TRP A 122 13.75 3.67 14.01
N TRP A 123 14.09 2.41 14.27
CA TRP A 123 14.40 1.41 13.24
C TRP A 123 13.19 1.12 12.33
N THR A 124 11.95 1.19 12.83
CA THR A 124 10.75 0.94 12.02
C THR A 124 10.57 2.01 10.95
N TYR A 125 10.91 3.27 11.25
CA TYR A 125 10.83 4.38 10.31
C TYR A 125 11.89 4.27 9.19
N TRP A 126 13.11 3.83 9.52
CA TRP A 126 14.15 3.62 8.51
C TRP A 126 13.85 2.42 7.61
N ILE A 127 13.34 1.32 8.16
CA ILE A 127 12.90 0.18 7.35
C ILE A 127 11.72 0.59 6.47
N LEU A 128 10.78 1.38 6.99
CA LEU A 128 9.70 1.97 6.19
C LEU A 128 10.24 2.74 4.98
N LEU A 129 11.17 3.67 5.19
CA LEU A 129 11.78 4.44 4.09
C LEU A 129 12.55 3.54 3.11
N PHE A 130 13.26 2.53 3.60
CA PHE A 130 13.92 1.55 2.75
C PHE A 130 12.92 0.76 1.88
N CYS A 131 11.85 0.26 2.49
CA CYS A 131 10.84 -0.53 1.81
C CYS A 131 10.00 0.29 0.83
N ASN A 132 9.58 1.51 1.17
CA ASN A 132 8.65 2.27 0.34
C ASN A 132 9.34 3.33 -0.52
N ALA A 133 10.42 3.96 -0.05
CA ALA A 133 11.10 5.01 -0.80
C ALA A 133 12.26 4.49 -1.66
N PHE A 134 13.10 3.63 -1.09
CA PHE A 134 14.29 3.12 -1.79
C PHE A 134 13.93 1.97 -2.75
N SER A 135 13.13 1.00 -2.32
CA SER A 135 12.82 -0.19 -3.14
C SER A 135 12.13 0.16 -4.47
N ILE A 136 11.27 1.20 -4.49
CA ILE A 136 10.55 1.54 -5.73
C ILE A 136 11.44 2.21 -6.77
N GLN A 137 12.61 2.76 -6.40
CA GLN A 137 13.51 3.38 -7.37
C GLN A 137 14.03 2.36 -8.39
N PHE A 138 14.10 1.08 -8.01
CA PHE A 138 14.44 0.00 -8.93
C PHE A 138 13.43 -0.16 -10.08
N LEU A 139 12.19 0.31 -9.93
CA LEU A 139 11.17 0.27 -10.99
C LEU A 139 11.46 1.27 -12.13
N TRP A 140 12.39 2.21 -12.00
CA TRP A 140 12.82 3.01 -13.16
C TRP A 140 13.51 2.14 -14.22
N ILE A 141 14.24 1.12 -13.77
CA ILE A 141 15.03 0.25 -14.63
C ILE A 141 14.08 -0.69 -15.38
N LYS A 142 13.93 -0.47 -16.69
CA LYS A 142 13.04 -1.25 -17.57
C LYS A 142 13.28 -2.76 -17.50
N ARG A 143 14.54 -3.18 -17.33
CA ARG A 143 14.92 -4.60 -17.21
C ARG A 143 14.30 -5.24 -15.95
N LEU A 144 14.32 -4.52 -14.83
CA LEU A 144 13.76 -5.01 -13.56
C LEU A 144 12.23 -5.05 -13.60
N ARG A 145 11.59 -4.03 -14.19
CA ARG A 145 10.12 -4.02 -14.40
C ARG A 145 9.57 -5.14 -15.27
N ARG A 146 10.40 -5.73 -16.13
CA ARG A 146 9.98 -6.82 -17.02
C ARG A 146 10.34 -8.19 -16.48
N SER A 147 10.95 -8.26 -15.29
CA SER A 147 11.28 -9.51 -14.61
C SER A 147 10.17 -9.87 -13.61
N PRO A 148 9.38 -10.94 -13.85
CA PRO A 148 8.30 -11.34 -12.95
C PRO A 148 8.80 -11.69 -11.54
N LEU A 149 9.95 -12.38 -11.43
CA LEU A 149 10.50 -12.75 -10.12
C LEU A 149 10.92 -11.51 -9.32
N PHE A 150 11.51 -10.51 -9.98
CA PHE A 150 11.87 -9.26 -9.33
C PHE A 150 10.62 -8.50 -8.84
N LEU A 151 9.59 -8.37 -9.70
CA LEU A 151 8.34 -7.71 -9.31
C LEU A 151 7.63 -8.43 -8.17
N TRP A 152 7.71 -9.77 -8.12
CA TRP A 152 7.13 -10.55 -7.03
C TRP A 152 7.85 -10.29 -5.71
N LEU A 153 9.18 -10.36 -5.67
CA LEU A 153 9.96 -10.03 -4.47
C LEU A 153 9.72 -8.58 -4.02
N LEU A 154 9.71 -7.64 -4.97
CA LEU A 154 9.43 -6.24 -4.68
C LEU A 154 8.04 -6.06 -4.08
N SER A 155 7.03 -6.76 -4.60
CA SER A 155 5.66 -6.66 -4.08
C SER A 155 5.54 -7.08 -2.61
N LEU A 156 6.31 -8.09 -2.18
CA LEU A 156 6.37 -8.51 -0.78
C LEU A 156 7.04 -7.44 0.11
N ILE A 157 8.13 -6.85 -0.38
CA ILE A 157 8.84 -5.77 0.32
C ILE A 157 7.91 -4.56 0.50
N ILE A 158 7.16 -4.20 -0.54
CA ILE A 158 6.17 -3.12 -0.49
C ILE A 158 5.04 -3.45 0.49
N GLY A 159 4.55 -4.69 0.50
CA GLY A 159 3.53 -5.13 1.46
C GLY A 159 3.99 -4.95 2.91
N VAL A 160 5.23 -5.33 3.23
CA VAL A 160 5.84 -5.11 4.55
C VAL A 160 6.01 -3.61 4.84
N GLY A 161 6.48 -2.82 3.87
CA GLY A 161 6.65 -1.38 4.01
C GLY A 161 5.33 -0.66 4.30
N MET A 162 4.25 -1.02 3.62
CA MET A 162 2.93 -0.43 3.86
C MET A 162 2.30 -0.86 5.18
N TRP A 163 2.61 -2.06 5.68
CA TRP A 163 2.24 -2.44 7.03
C TRP A 163 3.02 -1.61 8.07
N LEU A 164 4.32 -1.44 7.87
CA LEU A 164 5.17 -0.58 8.70
C LEU A 164 4.72 0.88 8.67
N GLU A 165 4.22 1.37 7.54
CA GLU A 165 3.68 2.74 7.42
C GLU A 165 2.55 2.95 8.43
N ARG A 166 1.58 2.03 8.47
CA ARG A 166 0.45 2.12 9.40
C ARG A 166 0.89 1.92 10.83
N PHE A 167 1.84 1.02 11.09
CA PHE A 167 2.44 0.86 12.42
C PHE A 167 3.12 2.15 12.88
N VAL A 168 3.93 2.78 12.03
CA VAL A 168 4.63 4.04 12.35
C VAL A 168 3.63 5.13 12.66
N ILE A 169 2.65 5.37 11.77
CA ILE A 169 1.66 6.44 11.97
C ILE A 169 0.93 6.23 13.30
N VAL A 170 0.45 5.02 13.58
CA VAL A 170 -0.38 4.76 14.76
C VAL A 170 0.45 4.69 16.04
N VAL A 171 1.39 3.74 16.11
CA VAL A 171 2.08 3.39 17.36
C VAL A 171 3.08 4.46 17.76
N THR A 172 3.85 5.02 16.83
CA THR A 172 4.92 5.94 17.21
C THR A 172 4.40 7.31 17.63
N SER A 173 3.26 7.76 17.07
CA SER A 173 2.59 8.99 17.49
C SER A 173 1.85 8.85 18.83
N LEU A 174 1.32 7.66 19.14
CA LEU A 174 0.64 7.41 20.41
C LEU A 174 1.59 7.09 21.57
N ALA A 175 2.68 6.38 21.30
CA ALA A 175 3.64 5.98 22.34
C ALA A 175 4.30 7.16 23.04
N ARG A 176 4.44 8.29 22.35
CA ARG A 176 4.96 9.55 22.91
C ARG A 176 4.18 10.74 22.36
N ASP A 177 3.21 11.18 23.13
CA ASP A 177 2.33 12.30 22.84
C ASP A 177 2.69 13.55 23.67
N TYR A 178 1.70 14.42 23.91
CA TYR A 178 1.86 15.69 24.62
C TYR A 178 2.40 15.58 26.05
N MET A 179 2.05 14.51 26.78
CA MET A 179 2.35 14.40 28.21
C MET A 179 3.43 13.33 28.45
N PRO A 180 4.60 13.70 28.98
CA PRO A 180 5.65 12.71 29.27
C PRO A 180 5.23 11.62 30.27
N SER A 181 4.24 11.89 31.13
CA SER A 181 3.72 10.92 32.10
C SER A 181 2.90 9.79 31.49
N SER A 182 2.37 9.97 30.27
CA SER A 182 1.58 8.96 29.54
C SER A 182 2.42 8.17 28.53
N TRP A 183 3.73 8.38 28.48
CA TRP A 183 4.59 7.69 27.54
C TRP A 183 4.74 6.22 27.91
N ASP A 184 4.40 5.35 26.98
CA ASP A 184 4.52 3.91 27.14
C ASP A 184 4.84 3.22 25.81
N LEU A 185 5.33 1.99 25.89
CA LEU A 185 5.70 1.18 24.75
C LEU A 185 4.63 0.16 24.42
N TYR A 186 4.25 0.10 23.16
CA TYR A 186 3.44 -0.99 22.64
C TYR A 186 4.33 -2.19 22.28
N SER A 187 4.07 -3.33 22.90
CA SER A 187 4.60 -4.62 22.47
C SER A 187 3.44 -5.54 22.13
N GLY A 188 3.43 -6.05 20.89
CA GLY A 188 2.37 -6.94 20.43
C GLY A 188 2.38 -8.25 21.20
N THR A 189 1.22 -8.63 21.74
CA THR A 189 1.01 -9.89 22.43
C THR A 189 0.90 -11.05 21.44
N ILE A 190 0.93 -12.27 21.95
CA ILE A 190 0.70 -13.49 21.14
C ILE A 190 -0.66 -13.40 20.43
N TRP A 191 -1.67 -12.80 21.07
CA TRP A 191 -3.01 -12.66 20.51
C TRP A 191 -3.04 -11.72 19.30
N ASP A 192 -2.32 -10.59 19.35
CA ASP A 192 -2.22 -9.63 18.25
C ASP A 192 -1.61 -10.28 17.01
N TRP A 193 -0.51 -11.02 17.19
CA TRP A 193 0.14 -11.75 16.11
C TRP A 193 -0.70 -12.91 15.59
N SER A 194 -1.37 -13.64 16.47
CA SER A 194 -2.24 -14.76 16.07
C SER A 194 -3.43 -14.28 15.24
N LEU A 195 -4.04 -13.15 15.60
CA LEU A 195 -5.14 -12.55 14.85
C LEU A 195 -4.64 -12.06 13.48
N PHE A 196 -3.48 -11.39 13.45
CA PHE A 196 -2.88 -10.91 12.21
C PHE A 196 -2.60 -12.08 11.24
N ILE A 197 -1.91 -13.13 11.69
CA ILE A 197 -1.65 -14.33 10.89
C ILE A 197 -2.96 -15.03 10.50
N GLY A 198 -3.95 -15.06 11.40
CA GLY A 198 -5.27 -15.60 11.14
C GLY A 198 -6.00 -14.92 9.98
N THR A 199 -5.97 -13.58 9.94
CA THR A 199 -6.57 -12.81 8.82
C THR A 199 -5.86 -13.04 7.49
N ILE A 200 -4.53 -13.14 7.48
CA ILE A 200 -3.76 -13.50 6.28
C ILE A 200 -4.16 -14.91 5.79
N SER A 201 -4.23 -15.87 6.72
CA SER A 201 -4.58 -17.26 6.41
C SER A 201 -6.01 -17.36 5.86
N PHE A 202 -6.94 -16.64 6.47
CA PHE A 202 -8.32 -16.56 6.01
C PHE A 202 -8.43 -15.94 4.61
N PHE A 203 -7.71 -14.85 4.35
CA PHE A 203 -7.66 -14.23 3.03
C PHE A 203 -7.10 -15.17 1.96
N VAL A 204 -5.96 -15.83 2.24
CA VAL A 204 -5.35 -16.79 1.31
C VAL A 204 -6.29 -17.97 1.05
N MET A 205 -6.96 -18.48 2.08
CA MET A 205 -7.98 -19.52 1.96
C MET A 205 -9.12 -19.07 1.03
N MET A 206 -9.69 -17.88 1.26
CA MET A 206 -10.74 -17.33 0.40
C MET A 206 -10.28 -17.13 -1.04
N MET A 207 -9.05 -16.68 -1.25
CA MET A 207 -8.47 -16.53 -2.58
C MET A 207 -8.31 -17.87 -3.31
N PHE A 208 -7.91 -18.95 -2.61
CA PHE A 208 -7.85 -20.28 -3.21
C PHE A 208 -9.23 -20.83 -3.54
N LEU A 209 -10.23 -20.62 -2.68
CA LEU A 209 -11.62 -21.00 -2.99
C LEU A 209 -12.12 -20.23 -4.22
N PHE A 210 -11.85 -18.93 -4.31
CA PHE A 210 -12.21 -18.11 -5.47
C PHE A 210 -11.58 -18.67 -6.76
N ILE A 211 -10.27 -18.93 -6.75
CA ILE A 211 -9.55 -19.49 -7.91
C ILE A 211 -10.09 -20.87 -8.31
N ARG A 212 -10.54 -21.67 -7.34
CA ARG A 212 -11.04 -23.02 -7.57
C ARG A 212 -12.46 -23.06 -8.12
N PHE A 213 -13.35 -22.20 -7.61
CA PHE A 213 -14.78 -22.25 -7.90
C PHE A 213 -15.24 -21.26 -8.96
N LEU A 214 -14.51 -20.17 -9.18
CA LEU A 214 -14.89 -19.11 -10.13
C LEU A 214 -13.83 -18.94 -11.23
N PRO A 215 -14.23 -18.46 -12.42
CA PRO A 215 -13.29 -18.19 -13.49
C PRO A 215 -12.38 -17.01 -13.13
N ILE A 216 -11.07 -17.25 -13.10
CA ILE A 216 -10.04 -16.26 -12.75
C ILE A 216 -10.02 -15.08 -13.74
N ILE A 217 -10.44 -15.31 -14.98
CA ILE A 217 -10.40 -14.33 -16.07
C ILE A 217 -11.82 -14.12 -16.61
N PRO A 218 -12.27 -12.87 -16.79
CA PRO A 218 -13.58 -12.57 -17.34
C PRO A 218 -13.64 -12.93 -18.84
N MET A 219 -14.23 -14.09 -19.14
CA MET A 219 -14.29 -14.63 -20.51
C MET A 219 -15.14 -13.79 -21.47
N SER A 220 -16.13 -13.05 -20.97
CA SER A 220 -17.00 -12.18 -21.77
C SER A 220 -16.22 -10.99 -22.36
N GLU A 221 -15.47 -10.28 -21.52
CA GLU A 221 -14.68 -9.11 -21.95
C GLU A 221 -13.50 -9.52 -22.84
N MET A 222 -12.84 -10.63 -22.51
CA MET A 222 -11.73 -11.14 -23.33
C MET A 222 -12.17 -11.43 -24.77
N LYS A 223 -13.38 -11.95 -24.99
CA LYS A 223 -13.90 -12.21 -26.33
C LYS A 223 -14.13 -10.93 -27.14
N MET A 224 -14.53 -9.83 -26.50
CA MET A 224 -14.76 -8.54 -27.17
C MET A 224 -13.46 -7.84 -27.59
N ILE A 225 -12.38 -8.04 -26.82
CA ILE A 225 -11.10 -7.35 -27.05
C ILE A 225 -10.22 -8.12 -28.07
N LEU A 226 -10.48 -9.41 -28.27
CA LEU A 226 -9.70 -10.24 -29.20
C LEU A 226 -9.89 -9.79 -30.67
N PRO A 227 -8.83 -9.82 -31.50
CA PRO A 227 -8.86 -9.31 -32.88
C PRO A 227 -9.94 -9.94 -33.78
N ARG A 228 -10.39 -11.16 -33.48
CA ARG A 228 -11.47 -11.83 -34.21
C ARG A 228 -12.84 -11.14 -34.05
N SER A 229 -13.05 -10.35 -33.00
CA SER A 229 -14.29 -9.58 -32.79
C SER A 229 -14.38 -8.32 -33.64
N LYS A 230 -13.24 -7.75 -34.06
CA LYS A 230 -13.19 -6.49 -34.83
C LYS A 230 -13.44 -6.64 -36.33
N LYS A 231 -13.53 -7.88 -36.84
CA LYS A 231 -13.79 -8.18 -38.26
C LYS A 231 -15.26 -8.48 -38.58
N ALA A 232 -16.12 -8.44 -37.56
CA ALA A 232 -17.55 -8.73 -37.71
C ALA A 232 -18.44 -7.47 -37.68
N GLU A 233 -17.82 -6.28 -37.73
CA GLU A 233 -18.49 -4.99 -37.97
C GLU A 233 -18.07 -4.43 -39.34
#